data_AF-A0A941W3V1-F1
#
_entry.id   AF-A0A941W3V1-F1
#
_cell.length_a   1.000
_cell.length_b   1.000
_cell.length_c   1.000
_cell.angle_alpha   90.00
_cell.angle_beta   90.00
_cell.angle_gamma   90.00
#
_symmetry.space_group_name_H-M   'P 1'
#
loop_
_entity.id
_entity.type
_entity.pdbx_description
1 polymer ?
#
loop_
_entity_poly.entity_id
_entity_poly.type
_entity_poly.pdbx_seq_one_letter_code
_entity_poly.pdbx_strand_id
1 'polypeptide(L)'
;MKYIRYIGLVIAILLVFTPLSFAEERYNVHVNVKCKDDVLKSSIESFMKRELRNVGNINITDTEPCFKLGIIATNILNIHTRPIGTVVISTIVTFHAKDTPGSDIMDHILITGDGIDSIRELCISLVVAFETNTLEPIRELKKEKRDEKTNY
;
A
#
# COMPACT_ATOMS: atom_id res chain seq x y z
N MET A 1 -3.82 42.33 -39.81
CA MET A 1 -3.35 42.28 -38.40
C MET A 1 -4.42 41.86 -37.37
N LYS A 2 -5.46 41.07 -37.71
CA LYS A 2 -6.46 40.57 -36.73
C LYS A 2 -6.16 39.15 -36.21
N TYR A 3 -5.46 38.33 -36.98
CA TYR A 3 -5.17 36.92 -36.65
C TYR A 3 -4.12 36.73 -35.54
N ILE A 4 -3.19 37.67 -35.38
CA ILE A 4 -2.12 37.59 -34.35
C ILE A 4 -2.69 37.69 -32.92
N ARG A 5 -3.79 38.43 -32.72
CA ARG A 5 -4.45 38.55 -31.40
C ARG A 5 -5.22 37.28 -31.02
N TYR A 6 -5.75 36.55 -32.01
CA TYR A 6 -6.46 35.28 -31.76
C TYR A 6 -5.50 34.13 -31.44
N ILE A 7 -4.33 34.08 -32.10
CA ILE A 7 -3.31 33.05 -31.82
C ILE A 7 -2.79 33.17 -30.39
N GLY A 8 -2.55 34.40 -29.90
CA GLY A 8 -2.14 34.64 -28.52
C GLY A 8 -3.18 34.21 -27.48
N LEU A 9 -4.47 34.40 -27.77
CA LEU A 9 -5.57 34.00 -26.88
C LEU A 9 -5.71 32.47 -26.80
N VAL A 10 -5.57 31.77 -27.93
CA VAL A 10 -5.67 30.30 -27.98
C VAL A 10 -4.50 29.64 -27.25
N ILE A 11 -3.28 30.18 -27.36
CA ILE A 11 -2.11 29.70 -26.61
C ILE A 11 -2.27 29.93 -25.10
N ALA A 12 -2.82 31.08 -24.71
CA ALA A 12 -3.10 31.37 -23.29
C ALA A 12 -4.15 30.40 -22.71
N ILE A 13 -5.21 30.07 -23.45
CA ILE A 13 -6.21 29.09 -23.04
C ILE A 13 -5.60 27.67 -22.96
N LEU A 14 -4.74 27.31 -23.91
CA LEU A 14 -4.03 26.01 -23.91
C LEU A 14 -3.04 25.88 -22.74
N LEU A 15 -2.41 26.97 -22.29
CA LEU A 15 -1.54 26.96 -21.11
C LEU A 15 -2.31 26.87 -19.79
N VAL A 16 -3.48 27.51 -19.68
CA VAL A 16 -4.37 27.39 -18.51
C VAL A 16 -4.99 25.99 -18.39
N PHE A 17 -5.15 25.29 -19.52
CA PHE A 17 -5.68 23.93 -19.58
C PHE A 17 -4.63 22.83 -19.63
N THR A 18 -3.36 23.13 -19.35
CA THR A 18 -2.45 22.02 -18.99
C THR A 18 -2.96 21.47 -17.67
N PRO A 19 -3.49 20.23 -17.60
CA PRO A 19 -3.74 19.63 -16.31
C PRO A 19 -2.36 19.59 -15.67
N LEU A 20 -2.19 20.40 -14.63
CA LEU A 20 -1.05 20.34 -13.73
C LEU A 20 -1.11 18.92 -13.17
N SER A 21 -0.44 17.99 -13.87
CA SER A 21 -0.40 16.59 -13.52
C SER A 21 0.48 16.54 -12.29
N PHE A 22 -0.15 16.77 -11.14
CA PHE A 22 0.48 16.60 -9.86
C PHE A 22 0.86 15.13 -9.79
N ALA A 23 2.16 14.87 -9.82
CA ALA A 23 2.69 13.54 -9.57
C ALA A 23 2.18 13.12 -8.18
N GLU A 24 1.23 12.20 -8.15
CA GLU A 24 0.79 11.56 -6.92
C GLU A 24 2.01 10.93 -6.25
N GLU A 25 2.25 11.33 -5.01
CA GLU A 25 3.40 10.86 -4.25
C GLU A 25 3.25 9.35 -4.02
N ARG A 26 4.22 8.58 -4.51
CA ARG A 26 4.20 7.11 -4.39
C ARG A 26 4.92 6.65 -3.13
N TYR A 27 4.31 5.73 -2.40
CA TYR A 27 4.87 5.09 -1.21
C TYR A 27 5.62 3.83 -1.59
N ASN A 28 6.89 3.77 -1.19
CA ASN A 28 7.73 2.59 -1.37
C ASN A 28 7.40 1.53 -0.32
N VAL A 29 6.96 0.35 -0.75
CA VAL A 29 6.56 -0.76 0.12
C VAL A 29 7.37 -2.01 -0.21
N HIS A 30 7.96 -2.63 0.79
CA HIS A 30 8.59 -3.94 0.69
C HIS A 30 7.67 -5.01 1.29
N VAL A 31 7.50 -6.13 0.60
CA VAL A 31 6.68 -7.27 1.06
C VAL A 31 7.59 -8.46 1.31
N ASN A 32 7.57 -9.00 2.52
CA ASN A 32 8.34 -10.17 2.90
C ASN A 32 7.41 -11.24 3.47
N VAL A 33 7.34 -12.41 2.82
CA VAL A 33 6.49 -13.52 3.25
C VAL A 33 7.34 -14.64 3.84
N LYS A 34 7.05 -15.02 5.09
CA LYS A 34 7.59 -16.21 5.75
C LYS A 34 6.51 -17.29 5.78
N CYS A 35 6.74 -18.37 5.07
CA CYS A 35 5.89 -19.56 5.10
C CYS A 35 6.77 -20.80 4.99
N LYS A 36 6.35 -21.91 5.61
CA LYS A 36 7.05 -23.19 5.53
C LYS A 36 6.88 -23.86 4.16
N ASP A 37 5.77 -23.59 3.48
CA ASP A 37 5.46 -24.10 2.16
C ASP A 37 5.83 -23.05 1.10
N ASP A 38 6.79 -23.37 0.23
CA ASP A 38 7.30 -22.45 -0.80
C ASP A 38 6.28 -22.13 -1.90
N VAL A 39 5.37 -23.06 -2.21
CA VAL A 39 4.30 -22.84 -3.20
C VAL A 39 3.29 -21.84 -2.61
N LEU A 40 2.91 -22.05 -1.35
CA LEU A 40 2.04 -21.14 -0.63
C LEU A 40 2.67 -19.76 -0.45
N LYS A 41 3.96 -19.71 -0.06
CA LYS A 41 4.74 -18.48 0.04
C LYS A 41 4.67 -17.67 -1.26
N SER A 42 5.00 -18.31 -2.38
CA SER A 42 5.07 -17.66 -3.69
C SER A 42 3.70 -17.15 -4.15
N SER A 43 2.65 -17.91 -3.84
CA SER A 43 1.26 -17.53 -4.12
C SER A 43 0.85 -16.28 -3.33
N ILE A 44 1.10 -16.26 -2.02
CA ILE A 44 0.79 -15.11 -1.13
C ILE A 44 1.59 -13.90 -1.56
N GLU A 45 2.89 -14.05 -1.79
CA GLU A 45 3.76 -12.93 -2.16
C GLU A 45 3.33 -12.30 -3.48
N SER A 46 3.06 -13.11 -4.50
CA SER A 46 2.58 -12.63 -5.81
C SER A 46 1.23 -11.95 -5.70
N PHE A 47 0.30 -12.52 -4.92
CA PHE A 47 -1.03 -11.96 -4.71
C PHE A 47 -0.95 -10.61 -4.00
N MET A 48 -0.25 -10.54 -2.87
CA MET A 48 -0.05 -9.32 -2.09
C MET A 48 0.59 -8.19 -2.89
N LYS A 49 1.67 -8.49 -3.63
CA LYS A 49 2.33 -7.49 -4.49
C LYS A 49 1.39 -6.95 -5.58
N ARG A 50 0.48 -7.77 -6.09
CA ARG A 50 -0.53 -7.34 -7.07
C ARG A 50 -1.59 -6.46 -6.41
N GLU A 51 -2.18 -6.91 -5.31
CA GLU A 51 -3.25 -6.16 -4.65
C GLU A 51 -2.76 -4.80 -4.10
N LEU A 52 -1.55 -4.73 -3.56
CA LEU A 52 -0.94 -3.46 -3.15
C LEU A 52 -0.73 -2.50 -4.33
N ARG A 53 -0.47 -3.00 -5.54
CA ARG A 53 -0.39 -2.12 -6.73
C ARG A 53 -1.77 -1.56 -7.11
N ASN A 54 -2.85 -2.28 -6.79
CA ASN A 54 -4.22 -1.86 -7.08
C ASN A 54 -4.72 -0.77 -6.12
N VAL A 55 -4.14 -0.65 -4.93
CA VAL A 55 -4.44 0.42 -3.95
C VAL A 55 -4.11 1.82 -4.48
N GLY A 56 -3.24 1.92 -5.49
CA GLY A 56 -2.80 3.21 -6.04
C GLY A 56 -1.74 3.88 -5.16
N ASN A 57 -0.89 4.68 -5.80
CA ASN A 57 0.19 5.42 -5.15
C ASN A 57 1.17 4.54 -4.34
N ILE A 58 1.29 3.25 -4.69
CA ILE A 58 2.24 2.31 -4.10
C ILE A 58 3.27 1.89 -5.15
N ASN A 59 4.52 1.85 -4.75
CA ASN A 59 5.62 1.26 -5.50
C ASN A 59 6.21 0.10 -4.69
N ILE A 60 6.25 -1.09 -5.27
CA ILE A 60 6.87 -2.25 -4.62
C ILE A 60 8.37 -2.22 -4.87
N THR A 61 9.17 -2.14 -3.81
CA THR A 61 10.64 -2.01 -3.89
C THR A 61 11.33 -2.78 -2.78
N ASP A 62 12.52 -3.28 -3.06
CA ASP A 62 13.41 -3.88 -2.07
C ASP A 62 14.44 -2.88 -1.54
N THR A 63 14.65 -1.77 -2.26
CA THR A 63 15.58 -0.70 -1.90
C THR A 63 14.84 0.48 -1.29
N GLU A 64 15.30 0.95 -0.13
CA GLU A 64 14.76 2.10 0.62
C GLU A 64 13.22 2.10 0.76
N PRO A 65 12.62 1.04 1.34
CA PRO A 65 11.19 1.01 1.58
C PRO A 65 10.78 1.97 2.71
N CYS A 66 9.72 2.74 2.48
CA CYS A 66 9.05 3.53 3.52
C CYS A 66 8.23 2.62 4.45
N PHE A 67 7.70 1.53 3.91
CA PHE A 67 6.94 0.52 4.66
C PHE A 67 7.50 -0.88 4.40
N LYS A 68 7.63 -1.68 5.46
CA LYS A 68 7.92 -3.12 5.35
C LYS A 68 6.72 -3.90 5.85
N LEU A 69 6.16 -4.75 5.00
CA LEU A 69 5.07 -5.67 5.30
C LEU A 69 5.66 -7.07 5.50
N GLY A 70 5.83 -7.47 6.76
CA GLY A 70 6.32 -8.79 7.14
C GLY A 70 5.16 -9.74 7.39
N ILE A 71 4.87 -10.63 6.44
CA ILE A 71 3.74 -11.55 6.47
C ILE A 71 4.22 -12.94 6.93
N ILE A 72 3.62 -13.49 7.98
CA ILE A 72 3.86 -14.87 8.42
C ILE A 72 2.62 -15.69 8.09
N ALA A 73 2.78 -16.69 7.23
CA ALA A 73 1.72 -17.59 6.81
C ALA A 73 1.99 -19.01 7.32
N THR A 74 1.04 -19.60 8.03
CA THR A 74 1.10 -21.00 8.45
C THR A 74 -0.22 -21.70 8.23
N ASN A 75 -0.16 -22.95 7.79
CA ASN A 75 -1.31 -23.85 7.80
C ASN A 75 -1.49 -24.39 9.23
N ILE A 76 -2.65 -24.17 9.82
CA ILE A 76 -3.03 -24.83 11.07
C ILE A 76 -3.73 -26.13 10.69
N LEU A 77 -3.15 -27.27 11.04
CA LEU A 77 -3.80 -28.57 10.94
C LEU A 77 -4.62 -28.79 12.22
N ASN A 78 -5.94 -29.00 12.09
CA ASN A 78 -6.75 -29.43 13.22
C ASN A 78 -6.34 -30.85 13.62
N ILE A 79 -6.00 -31.02 14.90
CA ILE A 79 -5.43 -32.26 15.47
C ILE A 79 -6.45 -33.42 15.44
N HIS A 80 -7.73 -33.14 15.15
CA HIS A 80 -8.77 -34.15 15.01
C HIS A 80 -9.32 -34.21 13.57
N THR A 81 -8.66 -35.05 12.77
CA THR A 81 -9.15 -35.80 11.62
C THR A 81 -9.59 -35.11 10.31
N ARG A 82 -9.50 -33.79 10.15
CA ARG A 82 -9.52 -33.17 8.80
C ARG A 82 -8.59 -31.94 8.73
N PRO A 83 -7.78 -31.77 7.67
CA PRO A 83 -7.09 -30.51 7.44
C PRO A 83 -8.13 -29.44 7.11
N ILE A 84 -8.55 -28.70 8.13
CA ILE A 84 -9.23 -27.43 7.92
C ILE A 84 -8.10 -26.45 7.64
N GLY A 85 -7.94 -26.05 6.38
CA GLY A 85 -6.83 -25.25 5.88
C GLY A 85 -6.87 -23.81 6.37
N THR A 86 -6.81 -23.61 7.69
CA THR A 86 -6.72 -22.28 8.28
C THR A 86 -5.33 -21.73 8.04
N VAL A 87 -5.25 -20.72 7.18
CA VAL A 87 -4.05 -19.91 6.99
C VAL A 87 -4.12 -18.75 7.97
N VAL A 88 -3.18 -18.68 8.90
CA VAL A 88 -3.00 -17.48 9.72
C VAL A 88 -2.01 -16.59 9.01
N ILE A 89 -2.41 -15.35 8.72
CA ILE A 89 -1.58 -14.31 8.13
C ILE A 89 -1.37 -13.25 9.22
N SER A 90 -0.16 -13.20 9.79
CA SER A 90 0.25 -12.11 10.67
C SER A 90 1.12 -11.15 9.90
N THR A 91 0.78 -9.86 9.90
CA THR A 91 1.57 -8.83 9.23
C THR A 91 2.13 -7.84 10.24
N ILE A 92 3.44 -7.67 10.16
CA ILE A 92 4.16 -6.59 10.84
C ILE A 92 4.33 -5.49 9.81
N VAL A 93 3.73 -4.33 10.06
CA VAL A 93 3.95 -3.12 9.28
C VAL A 93 5.01 -2.30 10.01
N THR A 94 6.17 -2.09 9.40
CA THR A 94 7.18 -1.17 9.93
C THR A 94 7.23 0.06 9.05
N PHE A 95 6.92 1.23 9.61
CA PHE A 95 7.09 2.52 8.95
C PHE A 95 8.44 3.13 9.31
N HIS A 96 9.24 3.43 8.30
CA HIS A 96 10.44 4.25 8.47
C HIS A 96 10.13 5.67 7.99
N ALA A 97 9.91 6.57 8.95
CA ALA A 97 9.76 7.98 8.67
C ALA A 97 11.11 8.56 8.22
N LYS A 98 11.20 9.00 6.97
CA LYS A 98 12.44 9.57 6.38
C LYS A 98 12.99 10.79 7.16
N ASP A 99 12.11 11.46 7.93
CA ASP A 99 12.41 12.70 8.64
C ASP A 99 12.50 12.55 10.18
N THR A 100 12.35 11.35 10.73
CA THR A 100 12.42 11.09 12.19
C THR A 100 13.20 9.80 12.48
N PRO A 101 14.54 9.86 12.56
CA PRO A 101 15.35 8.70 12.92
C PRO A 101 14.98 8.23 14.34
N GLY A 102 14.51 6.98 14.46
CA GLY A 102 14.16 6.35 15.74
C GLY A 102 12.66 6.18 16.02
N SER A 103 11.76 6.66 15.16
CA SER A 103 10.32 6.40 15.27
C SER A 103 9.89 5.29 14.30
N ASP A 104 10.38 4.08 14.50
CA ASP A 104 9.85 2.91 13.80
C ASP A 104 8.49 2.59 14.43
N ILE A 105 7.41 3.00 13.75
CA ILE A 105 6.06 2.59 14.15
C ILE A 105 5.89 1.15 13.67
N MET A 106 5.77 0.23 14.61
CA MET A 106 5.43 -1.16 14.36
C MET A 106 3.95 -1.36 14.64
N ASP A 107 3.19 -1.67 13.61
CA ASP A 107 1.81 -2.12 13.75
C ASP A 107 1.73 -3.63 13.49
N HIS A 108 0.90 -4.31 14.27
CA HIS A 108 0.73 -5.76 14.23
C HIS A 108 -0.71 -6.08 13.88
N ILE A 109 -0.92 -6.54 12.66
CA ILE A 109 -2.22 -6.95 12.16
C ILE A 109 -2.27 -8.48 12.17
N LEU A 110 -3.17 -9.06 12.98
CA LEU A 110 -3.41 -10.49 13.01
C LEU A 110 -4.73 -10.80 12.30
N ILE A 111 -4.68 -11.58 11.22
CA ILE A 111 -5.87 -12.06 10.52
C ILE A 111 -5.85 -13.59 10.51
N THR A 112 -6.92 -14.19 11.01
CA THR A 112 -7.13 -15.63 11.04
C THR A 112 -8.34 -15.95 10.19
N GLY A 113 -8.20 -16.84 9.20
CA GLY A 113 -9.34 -17.38 8.45
C GLY A 113 -9.94 -18.58 9.16
N ASP A 114 -11.26 -18.64 9.29
CA ASP A 114 -11.92 -19.91 9.57
C ASP A 114 -12.02 -20.74 8.28
N GLY A 115 -12.33 -22.04 8.40
CA GLY A 115 -12.08 -23.11 7.43
C GLY A 115 -12.62 -23.00 5.99
N ILE A 116 -13.02 -21.83 5.51
CA ILE A 116 -13.53 -21.55 4.17
C ILE A 116 -12.88 -20.29 3.55
N ASP A 117 -12.27 -19.41 4.34
CA ASP A 117 -11.64 -18.20 3.81
C ASP A 117 -10.46 -18.56 2.92
N SER A 118 -10.59 -18.24 1.64
CA SER A 118 -9.50 -18.42 0.70
C SER A 118 -8.33 -17.53 1.14
N ILE A 119 -7.09 -18.00 0.98
CA ILE A 119 -5.87 -17.21 1.18
C ILE A 119 -5.98 -15.81 0.54
N ARG A 120 -6.73 -15.72 -0.56
CA ARG A 120 -7.03 -14.48 -1.27
C ARG A 120 -7.82 -13.50 -0.42
N GLU A 121 -8.91 -13.94 0.23
CA GLU A 121 -9.73 -13.08 1.10
C GLU A 121 -8.94 -12.59 2.31
N LEU A 122 -8.06 -13.43 2.85
CA LEU A 122 -7.15 -13.02 3.92
C LEU A 122 -6.14 -11.97 3.45
N CYS A 123 -5.57 -12.15 2.25
CA CYS A 123 -4.68 -11.15 1.66
C CYS A 123 -5.43 -9.84 1.37
N ILE A 124 -6.66 -9.89 0.86
CA ILE A 124 -7.49 -8.71 0.60
C ILE A 124 -7.75 -7.97 1.92
N SER A 125 -8.19 -8.69 2.95
CA SER A 125 -8.43 -8.12 4.28
C SER A 125 -7.17 -7.45 4.83
N LEU A 126 -6.00 -8.04 4.59
CA LEU A 126 -4.73 -7.44 4.98
C LEU A 126 -4.43 -6.14 4.25
N VAL A 127 -4.64 -6.11 2.93
CA VAL A 127 -4.43 -4.91 2.11
C VAL A 127 -5.37 -3.80 2.54
N VAL A 128 -6.64 -4.12 2.79
CA VAL A 128 -7.63 -3.15 3.30
C VAL A 128 -7.20 -2.62 4.67
N ALA A 129 -6.81 -3.50 5.59
CA ALA A 129 -6.34 -3.07 6.91
C ALA A 129 -5.10 -2.16 6.82
N PHE A 130 -4.16 -2.47 5.93
CA PHE A 130 -3.00 -1.61 5.68
C PHE A 130 -3.39 -0.25 5.08
N GLU A 131 -4.32 -0.23 4.13
CA GLU A 131 -4.79 1.02 3.54
C GLU A 131 -5.48 1.91 4.59
N THR A 132 -6.48 1.37 5.30
CA THR A 132 -7.30 2.13 6.25
C THR A 132 -6.53 2.54 7.50
N ASN A 133 -5.74 1.62 8.08
CA ASN A 133 -5.09 1.90 9.37
C ASN A 133 -3.73 2.59 9.23
N THR A 134 -3.08 2.47 8.07
CA THR A 134 -1.73 3.02 7.87
C THR A 134 -1.69 4.11 6.81
N LEU A 135 -2.17 3.84 5.58
CA LEU A 135 -1.98 4.79 4.48
C LEU A 135 -2.91 6.00 4.56
N GLU A 136 -4.20 5.80 4.86
CA GLU A 136 -5.18 6.88 4.94
C GLU A 136 -4.79 7.96 5.97
N PRO A 137 -4.45 7.63 7.23
CA PRO A 137 -4.03 8.64 8.21
C PRO A 137 -2.79 9.43 7.76
N ILE A 138 -1.83 8.77 7.11
CA ILE A 138 -0.61 9.42 6.60
C ILE A 138 -0.94 10.37 5.44
N ARG A 139 -1.87 9.97 4.55
CA ARG A 139 -2.35 10.81 3.45
C ARG A 139 -3.06 12.07 3.99
N GLU A 140 -3.88 11.92 5.01
CA GLU A 140 -4.59 13.03 5.67
C GLU A 140 -3.61 14.01 6.33
N LEU A 141 -2.70 13.51 7.17
CA LEU A 141 -1.68 14.34 7.85
C LEU A 141 -0.81 15.15 6.87
N LYS A 142 -0.47 14.56 5.71
CA LYS A 142 0.29 15.26 4.67
C LYS A 142 -0.54 16.34 3.98
N LYS A 143 -1.83 16.08 3.76
CA LYS A 143 -2.74 17.05 3.15
C LYS A 143 -2.90 18.29 4.04
N GLU A 144 -3.13 18.08 5.35
CA GLU A 144 -3.21 19.17 6.33
C GLU A 144 -1.93 20.03 6.35
N LYS A 145 -0.75 19.40 6.45
CA LYS A 145 0.54 20.11 6.42
C LYS A 145 0.79 20.88 5.12
N ARG A 146 0.25 20.41 3.99
CA ARG A 146 0.35 21.12 2.70
C ARG A 146 -0.56 22.34 2.69
N ASP A 147 -1.79 22.20 3.18
CA ASP A 147 -2.78 23.28 3.21
C ASP A 147 -2.34 24.41 4.17
N GLU A 148 -1.65 24.08 5.27
CA GLU A 148 -1.01 25.06 6.16
C GLU A 148 0.11 25.85 5.46
N LYS A 149 0.96 25.19 4.65
CA LYS A 149 2.07 25.85 3.94
C LYS A 149 1.63 26.74 2.78
N THR A 150 0.42 26.57 2.27
CA THR A 150 -0.10 27.33 1.11
C THR A 150 -0.84 28.61 1.54
N ASN A 151 -1.12 28.74 2.85
CA ASN A 151 -1.77 29.93 3.45
C ASN A 151 -0.77 30.96 4.02
N TYR A 152 0.52 30.80 3.74
CA TYR A 152 1.59 31.76 4.02
C TYR A 152 2.28 32.17 2.71
#